data_AF-A0A0N4TC76-F1
#
_entry.id   AF-A0A0N4TC76-F1
#
_cell.length_a   1.000
_cell.length_b   1.000
_cell.length_c   1.000
_cell.angle_alpha   90.00
_cell.angle_beta   90.00
_cell.angle_gamma   90.00
#
_symmetry.space_group_name_H-M   'P 1'
#
loop_
_entity.id
_entity.type
_entity.pdbx_description
1 polymer ?
#
loop_
_entity_poly.entity_id
_entity_poly.type
_entity_poly.pdbx_seq_one_letter_code
_entity_poly.pdbx_strand_id
1 'polypeptide(L)'
;MGSSQSYEESNRSDDLPKVIRIERSEIPEEYKTVAVSHDVVDQILNLGNPESGIVNDLRRQLAEEHQDNLKLREQIKNLSESKLALQKAATGKISVTDLQARKDAFDETVKRIEKQYFSYQPENVCKTFENVSYYLILSSNG
;
A
#
# COMPACT_ATOMS: atom_id res chain seq x y z
N MET A 1 10.94 -25.76 20.31
CA MET A 1 9.72 -26.41 19.83
C MET A 1 9.76 -26.32 18.31
N GLY A 2 10.08 -27.44 17.66
CA GLY A 2 10.17 -27.54 16.21
C GLY A 2 8.79 -27.74 15.58
N SER A 3 8.64 -27.29 14.35
CA SER A 3 7.55 -27.73 13.48
C SER A 3 8.14 -28.03 12.12
N SER A 4 8.66 -29.24 12.02
CA SER A 4 8.81 -29.98 10.78
C SER A 4 7.41 -30.46 10.36
N GLN A 5 6.91 -30.00 9.23
CA GLN A 5 5.85 -30.67 8.45
C GLN A 5 6.26 -30.52 6.98
N SER A 6 7.02 -31.49 6.48
CA SER A 6 6.54 -32.72 5.84
C SER A 6 6.03 -32.44 4.42
N TYR A 7 6.92 -32.73 3.48
CA TYR A 7 6.64 -33.31 2.16
C TYR A 7 5.18 -33.76 2.00
N GLU A 8 4.48 -33.13 1.07
CA GLU A 8 3.42 -33.74 0.29
C GLU A 8 3.73 -33.30 -1.15
N GLU A 9 4.70 -34.00 -1.73
CA GLU A 9 4.86 -34.14 -3.17
C GLU A 9 3.66 -34.94 -3.67
N SER A 10 2.49 -34.30 -3.64
CA SER A 10 1.27 -34.84 -4.22
C SER A 10 1.42 -34.75 -5.72
N ASN A 11 1.75 -35.89 -6.31
CA ASN A 11 1.79 -36.19 -7.73
C ASN A 11 0.70 -35.43 -8.49
N ARG A 12 1.08 -34.36 -9.21
CA ARG A 12 0.22 -33.66 -10.16
C ARG A 12 0.03 -34.47 -11.44
N SER A 13 -0.43 -35.72 -11.29
CA SER A 13 -0.63 -36.65 -12.40
C SER A 13 -2.11 -37.03 -12.60
N ASP A 14 -2.97 -36.76 -11.61
CA ASP A 14 -4.37 -37.20 -11.62
C ASP A 14 -5.33 -36.27 -12.38
N ASP A 15 -4.85 -35.18 -12.96
CA ASP A 15 -5.69 -34.22 -13.70
C ASP A 15 -5.59 -34.36 -15.24
N LEU A 16 -4.93 -35.43 -15.70
CA LEU A 16 -4.85 -35.76 -17.12
C LEU A 16 -5.89 -36.83 -17.46
N PRO A 17 -6.72 -36.63 -18.51
CA PRO A 17 -7.71 -37.63 -18.89
C PRO A 17 -7.02 -38.94 -19.22
N LYS A 18 -7.53 -40.06 -18.69
CA LYS A 18 -7.03 -41.41 -18.98
C LYS A 18 -7.18 -41.70 -20.48
N VAL A 19 -6.12 -41.49 -21.25
CA VAL A 19 -6.10 -41.80 -22.69
C VAL A 19 -5.90 -43.30 -22.87
N ILE A 20 -6.90 -43.98 -23.40
CA ILE A 20 -6.81 -45.38 -23.81
C ILE A 20 -6.37 -45.39 -25.28
N ARG A 21 -5.23 -46.05 -25.56
CA ARG A 21 -4.74 -46.25 -26.92
C ARG A 21 -5.21 -47.62 -27.38
N ILE A 22 -5.95 -47.66 -28.48
CA ILE A 22 -6.46 -48.89 -29.09
C ILE A 22 -5.64 -49.12 -30.36
N GLU A 23 -4.99 -50.28 -30.44
CA GLU A 23 -4.24 -50.65 -31.64
C GLU A 23 -5.19 -51.13 -32.75
N ARG A 24 -4.80 -50.94 -34.02
CA ARG A 24 -5.67 -51.32 -35.16
C ARG A 24 -5.99 -52.82 -35.19
N SER A 25 -5.14 -53.65 -34.60
CA SER A 25 -5.36 -55.10 -34.45
C SER A 25 -6.40 -55.47 -33.39
N GLU A 26 -6.77 -54.53 -32.51
CA GLU A 26 -7.75 -54.73 -31.44
C GLU A 26 -9.17 -54.34 -31.86
N ILE A 27 -9.31 -53.76 -33.06
CA ILE A 27 -10.60 -53.35 -33.61
C ILE A 27 -11.32 -54.59 -34.16
N PRO A 28 -12.54 -54.93 -33.68
CA PRO A 28 -13.32 -56.04 -34.22
C PRO A 28 -13.64 -55.84 -35.71
N GLU A 29 -13.69 -56.94 -36.48
CA GLU A 29 -13.88 -56.90 -37.94
C GLU A 29 -15.22 -56.23 -38.32
N GLU A 30 -16.23 -56.27 -37.45
CA GLU A 30 -17.53 -55.63 -37.62
C GLU A 30 -17.44 -54.10 -37.71
N TYR A 31 -16.37 -53.48 -37.17
CA TYR A 31 -16.18 -52.03 -37.13
C TYR A 31 -15.09 -51.52 -38.08
N LYS A 32 -14.42 -52.41 -38.81
CA LYS A 32 -13.27 -52.07 -39.65
C LYS A 32 -13.60 -51.13 -40.82
N THR A 33 -14.87 -51.12 -41.24
CA THR A 33 -15.38 -50.28 -42.33
C THR A 33 -15.94 -48.93 -41.86
N VAL A 34 -16.06 -48.72 -40.55
CA VAL A 34 -16.56 -47.46 -39.99
C VAL A 34 -15.42 -46.44 -39.96
N ALA A 35 -15.50 -45.43 -40.82
CA ALA A 35 -14.54 -44.34 -40.86
C ALA A 35 -15.20 -43.02 -40.44
N VAL A 36 -14.43 -42.17 -39.76
CA VAL A 36 -14.81 -40.79 -39.46
C VAL A 36 -14.36 -39.91 -40.63
N SER A 37 -15.17 -38.92 -41.00
CA SER A 37 -14.79 -37.97 -42.06
C SER A 37 -13.49 -37.24 -41.72
N HIS A 38 -12.67 -36.98 -42.73
CA HIS A 38 -11.41 -36.24 -42.58
C HIS A 38 -11.65 -34.86 -41.96
N ASP A 39 -12.76 -34.20 -42.31
CA ASP A 39 -13.12 -32.87 -41.80
C ASP A 39 -13.33 -32.87 -40.28
N VAL A 40 -13.89 -33.94 -39.72
CA VAL A 40 -14.13 -34.07 -38.27
C VAL A 40 -12.82 -34.35 -37.54
N VAL A 41 -11.93 -35.15 -38.14
CA VAL A 41 -10.59 -35.41 -37.60
C VAL A 41 -9.77 -34.11 -37.57
N ASP A 42 -9.79 -33.35 -38.66
CA ASP A 42 -9.08 -32.08 -38.76
C ASP A 42 -9.66 -31.04 -37.80
N GLN A 43 -10.98 -31.01 -37.64
CA GLN A 43 -11.62 -30.14 -36.66
C GLN A 43 -11.16 -30.45 -35.24
N ILE A 44 -11.10 -31.73 -34.82
CA ILE A 44 -10.66 -32.12 -33.47
C ILE A 44 -9.16 -31.83 -33.26
N LEU A 45 -8.32 -32.12 -34.26
CA LEU A 45 -6.89 -31.82 -34.21
C LEU A 45 -6.63 -30.32 -34.09
N ASN A 46 -7.40 -29.49 -34.80
CA ASN A 46 -7.32 -28.03 -34.74
C ASN A 46 -7.96 -27.45 -33.46
N LEU A 47 -9.00 -28.09 -32.92
CA LEU A 47 -9.63 -27.71 -31.64
C LEU A 47 -8.70 -27.91 -30.43
N GLY A 48 -7.69 -28.77 -30.58
CA GLY A 48 -6.67 -29.02 -29.55
C GLY A 48 -5.71 -27.86 -29.28
N ASN A 49 -5.76 -26.74 -30.03
CA ASN A 49 -4.73 -25.70 -29.91
C ASN A 49 -5.09 -24.21 -30.17
N PRO A 50 -6.33 -23.69 -29.97
CA PRO A 50 -6.56 -22.24 -29.94
C PRO A 50 -6.46 -21.63 -28.53
N GLU A 51 -6.89 -22.37 -27.50
CA GLU A 51 -6.87 -21.93 -26.09
C GLU A 51 -5.47 -21.99 -25.46
N SER A 52 -4.57 -22.82 -26.00
CA SER A 52 -3.21 -23.03 -25.49
C SER A 52 -2.38 -21.74 -25.49
N GLY A 53 -2.48 -20.92 -26.54
CA GLY A 53 -1.75 -19.65 -26.64
C GLY A 53 -2.18 -18.66 -25.56
N ILE A 54 -3.49 -18.48 -25.41
CA ILE A 54 -4.09 -17.58 -24.41
C ILE A 54 -3.77 -18.06 -22.98
N VAL A 55 -3.87 -19.37 -22.73
CA VAL A 55 -3.53 -19.96 -21.43
C VAL A 55 -2.03 -19.79 -21.11
N ASN A 56 -1.14 -19.92 -22.10
CA ASN A 56 0.29 -19.69 -21.90
C ASN A 56 0.60 -18.20 -21.65
N ASP A 57 -0.09 -17.29 -22.32
CA ASP A 57 0.02 -15.85 -22.08
C ASP A 57 -0.49 -15.46 -20.68
N LEU A 58 -1.63 -16.01 -20.26
CA LEU A 58 -2.17 -15.84 -18.90
C LEU A 58 -1.22 -16.40 -17.84
N ARG A 59 -0.63 -17.57 -18.06
CA ARG A 59 0.37 -18.16 -17.15
C ARG A 59 1.62 -17.28 -17.04
N ARG A 60 2.07 -16.69 -18.16
CA ARG A 60 3.20 -15.75 -18.16
C ARG A 60 2.88 -14.49 -17.37
N GLN A 61 1.72 -13.87 -17.62
CA GLN A 61 1.26 -12.68 -16.88
C GLN A 61 1.11 -12.96 -15.39
N LEU A 62 0.55 -14.12 -15.03
CA LEU A 62 0.41 -14.52 -13.64
C LEU A 62 1.75 -14.67 -12.93
N ALA A 63 2.76 -15.25 -13.60
CA ALA A 63 4.10 -15.38 -13.05
C ALA A 63 4.78 -14.01 -12.83
N GLU A 64 4.61 -13.08 -13.77
CA GLU A 64 5.11 -11.71 -13.68
C GLU A 64 4.47 -10.95 -12.51
N GLU A 65 3.14 -11.00 -12.40
CA GLU A 65 2.40 -10.40 -11.28
C GLU A 65 2.81 -10.98 -9.93
N HIS A 66 3.03 -12.30 -9.84
CA HIS A 66 3.54 -12.91 -8.61
C HIS A 66 4.93 -12.40 -8.24
N GLN A 67 5.82 -12.24 -9.23
CA GLN A 67 7.16 -11.72 -9.00
C GLN A 67 7.12 -10.26 -8.53
N ASP A 68 6.29 -9.42 -9.13
CA ASP A 68 6.17 -8.02 -8.75
C ASP A 68 5.47 -7.85 -7.41
N ASN A 69 4.47 -8.69 -7.10
CA ASN A 69 3.85 -8.72 -5.79
C ASN A 69 4.85 -9.07 -4.68
N LEU A 70 5.76 -10.02 -4.93
CA LEU A 70 6.83 -10.37 -4.00
C LEU A 70 7.79 -9.19 -3.77
N LYS A 71 8.24 -8.51 -4.84
CA LYS A 71 9.08 -7.32 -4.74
C LYS A 71 8.39 -6.20 -3.94
N LEU A 72 7.12 -5.94 -4.22
CA LEU A 72 6.34 -4.92 -3.52
C LEU A 72 6.18 -5.25 -2.04
N ARG A 73 5.93 -6.52 -1.69
CA ARG A 73 5.88 -6.96 -0.28
C ARG A 73 7.21 -6.73 0.43
N GLU A 74 8.33 -7.02 -0.22
CA GLU A 74 9.66 -6.77 0.33
C GLU A 74 9.92 -5.27 0.54
N GLN A 75 9.59 -4.43 -0.45
CA GLN A 75 9.70 -2.97 -0.33
C GLN A 75 8.85 -2.43 0.81
N ILE A 76 7.59 -2.87 0.93
CA ILE A 76 6.69 -2.47 2.03
C ILE A 76 7.29 -2.88 3.37
N LYS A 77 7.81 -4.10 3.49
CA LYS A 77 8.46 -4.58 4.71
C LYS A 77 9.63 -3.66 5.09
N ASN A 78 10.55 -3.40 4.15
CA ASN A 78 11.72 -2.55 4.38
C ASN A 78 11.32 -1.12 4.77
N LEU A 79 10.33 -0.54 4.10
CA LEU A 79 9.79 0.78 4.44
C LEU A 79 9.14 0.78 5.83
N SER A 80 8.42 -0.27 6.19
CA SER A 80 7.79 -0.39 7.51
C SER A 80 8.83 -0.49 8.63
N GLU A 81 9.92 -1.24 8.40
CA GLU A 81 11.04 -1.36 9.33
C GLU A 81 11.78 -0.04 9.48
N SER A 82 12.03 0.66 8.37
CA SER A 82 12.64 2.01 8.38
C SER A 82 11.76 3.01 9.11
N LYS A 83 10.44 3.04 8.87
CA LYS A 83 9.50 3.89 9.59
C LYS A 83 9.47 3.57 11.08
N LEU A 84 9.51 2.29 11.45
CA LEU A 84 9.56 1.87 12.85
C LEU A 84 10.89 2.29 13.50
N ALA A 85 12.01 2.17 12.80
CA ALA A 85 13.31 2.63 13.26
C ALA A 85 13.33 4.16 13.44
N LEU A 86 12.77 4.91 12.49
CA LEU A 86 12.63 6.36 12.57
C LEU A 86 11.71 6.77 13.72
N GLN A 87 10.58 6.08 13.92
CA GLN A 87 9.73 6.28 15.09
C GLN A 87 10.49 5.95 16.38
N LYS A 88 11.24 4.86 16.46
CA LYS A 88 12.07 4.57 17.63
C LYS A 88 13.18 5.60 17.85
N ALA A 89 13.71 6.22 16.81
CA ALA A 89 14.69 7.31 16.93
C ALA A 89 14.02 8.62 17.37
N ALA A 90 12.88 8.98 16.79
CA ALA A 90 12.13 10.20 17.10
C ALA A 90 11.40 10.13 18.45
N THR A 91 10.91 8.94 18.81
CA THR A 91 10.25 8.59 20.07
C THR A 91 11.20 7.90 21.04
N GLY A 92 12.51 7.88 20.73
CA GLY A 92 13.53 7.33 21.62
C GLY A 92 13.37 7.95 22.99
N LYS A 93 13.00 7.10 23.99
CA LYS A 93 12.50 7.46 25.33
C LYS A 93 12.88 8.88 25.74
N ILE A 94 12.08 9.87 25.34
CA ILE A 94 12.26 11.24 25.80
C ILE A 94 11.87 11.19 27.26
N SER A 95 12.84 11.38 28.15
CA SER A 95 12.58 11.33 29.57
C SER A 95 11.62 12.47 29.95
N VAL A 96 10.84 12.30 31.01
CA VAL A 96 9.96 13.38 31.51
C VAL A 96 10.78 14.65 31.80
N THR A 97 12.03 14.49 32.21
CA THR A 97 13.01 15.56 32.39
C THR A 97 13.39 16.26 31.08
N ASP A 98 13.58 15.54 29.98
CA ASP A 98 13.87 16.15 28.67
C ASP A 98 12.66 16.93 28.13
N LEU A 99 11.44 16.42 28.35
CA LEU A 99 10.21 17.14 28.00
C LEU A 99 10.07 18.44 28.81
N GLN A 100 10.37 18.38 30.11
CA GLN A 100 10.33 19.56 30.97
C GLN A 100 11.38 20.59 30.54
N ALA A 101 12.61 20.18 30.25
CA ALA A 101 13.65 21.08 29.77
C ALA A 101 13.28 21.76 28.44
N ARG A 102 12.64 21.03 27.52
CA ARG A 102 12.12 21.60 26.25
C ARG A 102 10.98 22.60 26.49
N LYS A 103 10.10 22.32 27.45
CA LYS A 103 9.03 23.24 27.85
C LYS A 103 9.61 24.53 28.44
N ASP A 104 10.56 24.40 29.36
CA ASP A 104 11.17 25.55 30.02
C ASP A 104 11.92 26.43 29.01
N ALA A 105 12.63 25.82 28.05
CA ALA A 105 13.29 26.55 26.96
C ALA A 105 12.27 27.30 26.08
N PHE A 106 11.14 26.67 25.75
CA PHE A 106 10.09 27.31 24.99
C PHE A 106 9.48 28.50 25.75
N ASP A 107 9.13 28.32 27.02
CA ASP A 107 8.56 29.37 27.87
C ASP A 107 9.53 30.55 28.06
N GLU A 108 10.84 30.29 28.16
CA GLU A 108 11.88 31.32 28.20
C GLU A 108 11.95 32.11 26.89
N THR A 109 11.84 31.42 25.76
CA THR A 109 11.86 32.04 24.43
C THR A 109 10.64 32.93 24.21
N VAL A 110 9.45 32.47 24.62
CA VAL A 110 8.21 33.26 24.58
C VAL A 110 8.36 34.52 25.42
N LYS A 111 8.83 34.40 26.67
CA LYS A 111 9.09 35.56 27.54
C LYS A 111 10.05 36.56 26.92
N ARG A 112 11.10 36.09 26.23
CA ARG A 112 12.05 36.96 25.53
C ARG A 112 11.37 37.71 24.39
N ILE A 113 10.56 37.03 23.58
CA ILE A 113 9.80 37.63 22.47
C ILE A 113 8.79 38.64 23.03
N GLU A 114 8.04 38.29 24.06
CA GLU A 114 7.11 39.19 24.74
C GLU A 114 7.81 40.46 25.22
N LYS A 115 8.94 40.31 25.92
CA LYS A 115 9.72 41.46 26.37
C LYS A 115 10.26 42.29 25.21
N GLN A 116 10.69 41.67 24.12
CA GLN A 116 11.31 42.38 23.01
C GLN A 116 10.30 43.13 22.14
N TYR A 117 9.11 42.56 21.96
CA TYR A 117 8.12 43.08 21.00
C TYR A 117 6.88 43.70 21.65
N PHE A 118 6.57 43.35 22.90
CA PHE A 118 5.37 43.80 23.60
C PHE A 118 5.67 44.70 24.81
N SER A 119 6.94 44.99 25.10
CA SER A 119 7.31 45.94 26.16
C SER A 119 6.93 47.38 25.85
N TYR A 120 6.86 47.74 24.58
CA TYR A 120 6.42 49.07 24.15
C TYR A 120 4.95 49.01 23.74
N GLN A 121 4.07 49.44 24.64
CA GLN A 121 2.72 49.85 24.27
C GLN A 121 2.76 51.35 23.97
N PRO A 122 2.53 51.80 22.73
CA PRO A 122 2.43 53.22 22.46
C PRO A 122 1.33 53.81 23.34
N GLU A 123 1.62 54.94 24.01
CA GLU A 123 0.59 55.69 24.71
C GLU A 123 -0.58 55.94 23.75
N ASN A 124 -1.81 55.76 24.23
CA ASN A 124 -3.00 55.93 23.40
C ASN A 124 -3.01 57.37 22.85
N VAL A 125 -2.56 57.52 21.60
CA VAL A 125 -2.37 58.81 20.91
C VAL A 125 -3.70 59.56 20.75
N CYS A 126 -4.83 58.85 20.96
CA CYS A 126 -6.17 59.43 20.97
C CYS A 126 -6.58 60.05 22.32
N LYS A 127 -5.84 59.83 23.42
CA LYS A 127 -6.17 60.40 24.75
C LYS A 127 -6.23 61.92 24.75
N THR A 128 -5.38 62.59 23.96
CA THR A 128 -5.37 64.05 23.85
C THR A 128 -6.65 64.58 23.20
N PHE A 129 -7.23 63.84 22.26
CA PHE A 129 -8.46 64.23 21.56
C PHE A 129 -9.73 63.84 22.34
N GLU A 130 -9.68 62.75 23.11
CA GLU A 130 -10.78 62.34 23.99
C GLU A 130 -11.07 63.40 25.07
N ASN A 131 -10.02 63.91 25.74
CA ASN A 131 -10.19 64.94 26.78
C ASN A 131 -10.73 66.27 26.23
N VAL A 132 -10.29 66.71 25.04
CA VAL A 132 -10.77 67.95 24.43
C VAL A 132 -12.26 67.84 24.05
N SER A 133 -12.71 66.66 23.63
CA SER A 133 -14.13 66.42 23.33
C SER A 133 -15.02 66.53 24.58
N TYR A 134 -14.59 66.00 25.73
CA TYR A 134 -15.33 66.13 26.99
C TYR A 134 -15.47 67.59 27.46
N TYR A 135 -14.43 68.42 27.34
CA TYR A 135 -14.51 69.83 27.74
C TYR A 135 -15.41 70.67 26.80
N LEU A 136 -15.44 70.37 25.50
CA LEU A 136 -16.31 71.07 24.54
C LEU A 136 -17.78 70.70 24.73
N ILE A 137 -18.10 69.46 25.07
CA ILE A 137 -19.47 69.03 25.36
C ILE A 137 -19.99 69.66 26.67
N LEU A 138 -19.14 69.78 27.69
CA LEU A 138 -19.52 70.42 28.96
C LEU A 138 -19.65 71.94 28.86
N SER A 139 -18.91 72.59 27.94
CA SER A 139 -19.00 74.04 27.72
C SER A 139 -20.15 74.45 26.78
N SER A 140 -20.85 73.50 26.16
CA SER A 140 -22.01 73.75 25.29
C SER A 140 -23.36 73.55 25.98
N ASN A 141 -23.36 73.07 27.23
CA ASN A 141 -24.56 72.85 28.06
C ASN A 141 -24.62 73.78 29.30
N GLY A 142 -23.91 74.91 29.28
CA GLY A 142 -23.93 75.94 30.32
C GLY A 142 -24.56 77.24 29.84
#